data_AF-A0AAV1KDR7-F1
#
_entry.id   AF-A0AAV1KDR7-F1
#
_cell.length_a   1.000
_cell.length_b   1.000
_cell.length_c   1.000
_cell.angle_alpha   90.00
_cell.angle_beta   90.00
_cell.angle_gamma   90.00
#
_symmetry.space_group_name_H-M   'P 1'
#
loop_
_entity.id
_entity.type
_entity.pdbx_description
1 polymer ?
#
loop_
_entity_poly.entity_id
_entity_poly.type
_entity_poly.pdbx_seq_one_letter_code
_entity_poly.pdbx_strand_id
1 'polypeptide(L)'
;MGVRCEACRLNINVTQKRIKCTQCSHNYHSECINFNNDTASRSEWKFPACIASCRKGGDNSNTLIRSNKSPSKIVHDKTMIRPSNKSSDQPTPITETSSCQPYNLELINSIELLLDKKLSAIKFDIIQELKLSLITEIKNEITSNLKQLEESHNSLLNDYNNLKRLRKTKGITTSDIELGGPAKRFFVNEHLTPENKQLLKTVKSRAMAKSYKFVWVRNCHIFLRKNEESPVITINSVKDLLKIV
;
A
#
# COMPACT_ATOMS: atom_id res chain seq x y z
N MET A 1 4.04 -32.01 5.11
CA MET A 1 3.45 -30.64 5.12
C MET A 1 4.14 -29.83 6.20
N GLY A 2 4.77 -28.71 5.85
CA GLY A 2 5.50 -27.86 6.81
C GLY A 2 4.59 -26.87 7.53
N VAL A 3 4.99 -26.44 8.73
CA VAL A 3 4.30 -25.37 9.48
C VAL A 3 4.76 -24.02 8.92
N ARG A 4 3.83 -23.11 8.63
CA ARG A 4 4.13 -21.78 8.08
C ARG A 4 3.97 -20.70 9.14
N CYS A 5 4.85 -19.69 9.09
CA CYS A 5 4.77 -18.51 9.96
C CYS A 5 3.79 -17.48 9.38
N GLU A 6 2.82 -17.03 10.17
CA GLU A 6 1.81 -16.07 9.70
C GLU A 6 2.34 -14.62 9.63
N ALA A 7 3.46 -14.32 10.29
CA ALA A 7 4.09 -13.00 10.23
C ALA A 7 4.95 -12.80 8.96
N CYS A 8 5.89 -13.71 8.69
CA CYS A 8 6.80 -13.59 7.53
C CYS A 8 6.40 -14.45 6.32
N ARG A 9 5.35 -15.26 6.44
CA ARG A 9 4.82 -16.14 5.38
C ARG A 9 5.77 -17.25 4.90
N LEU A 10 6.92 -17.43 5.54
CA LEU A 10 7.89 -18.50 5.26
C LEU A 10 7.58 -19.77 6.08
N ASN A 11 8.09 -20.91 5.62
CA ASN A 11 8.02 -22.16 6.37
C ASN A 11 8.94 -22.11 7.60
N ILE A 12 8.45 -22.62 8.72
CA ILE A 12 9.19 -22.77 9.96
C ILE A 12 9.90 -24.12 9.94
N ASN A 13 11.23 -24.10 9.95
CA ASN A 13 12.03 -25.31 10.01
C ASN A 13 11.92 -25.96 11.40
N VAL A 14 12.11 -27.28 11.48
CA VAL A 14 12.03 -28.04 12.73
C VAL A 14 13.04 -27.55 13.78
N THR A 15 14.17 -27.01 13.33
CA THR A 15 15.24 -26.45 14.16
C THR A 15 14.96 -25.05 14.70
N GLN A 16 13.96 -24.32 14.16
CA GLN A 16 13.68 -22.94 14.55
C GLN A 16 12.67 -22.87 15.71
N LYS A 17 12.92 -21.96 16.65
CA LYS A 17 12.00 -21.68 17.76
C LYS A 17 10.70 -21.07 17.23
N ARG A 18 9.57 -21.67 17.61
CA ARG A 18 8.22 -21.22 17.23
C ARG A 18 7.31 -21.07 18.43
N ILE A 19 6.25 -20.27 18.29
CA ILE A 19 5.16 -20.17 19.25
C ILE A 19 3.81 -20.11 18.53
N LYS A 20 2.76 -20.62 19.19
CA LYS A 20 1.40 -20.66 18.69
C LYS A 20 0.54 -19.69 19.50
N CYS A 21 -0.23 -18.85 18.83
CA CYS A 21 -1.19 -17.97 19.50
C CYS A 21 -2.38 -18.78 20.04
N THR A 22 -2.75 -18.58 21.30
CA THR A 22 -3.90 -19.28 21.92
C THR A 22 -5.25 -18.80 21.39
N GLN A 23 -5.34 -17.58 20.85
CA GLN A 23 -6.59 -17.02 20.33
C GLN A 23 -6.86 -17.42 18.87
N CYS A 24 -5.91 -17.23 17.96
CA CYS A 24 -6.11 -17.48 16.53
C CYS A 24 -5.51 -18.81 16.06
N SER A 25 -4.80 -19.54 16.93
CA SER A 25 -4.16 -20.83 16.64
C SER A 25 -3.06 -20.83 15.56
N HIS A 26 -2.65 -19.67 15.05
CA HIS A 26 -1.57 -19.54 14.06
C HIS A 26 -0.18 -19.70 14.70
N ASN A 27 0.80 -20.11 13.88
CA ASN A 27 2.18 -20.29 14.29
C ASN A 27 3.07 -19.12 13.83
N TYR A 28 4.05 -18.79 14.64
CA TYR A 28 4.99 -17.69 14.41
C TYR A 28 6.41 -18.14 14.77
N HIS A 29 7.42 -17.67 14.03
CA HIS A 29 8.80 -17.70 14.54
C HIS A 29 8.88 -16.83 15.79
N SER A 30 9.59 -17.28 16.83
CA SER A 30 9.79 -16.46 18.02
C SER A 30 10.45 -15.11 17.70
N GLU A 31 11.36 -15.08 16.72
CA GLU A 31 12.02 -13.87 16.23
C GLU A 31 11.08 -12.92 15.48
N CYS A 32 10.14 -13.43 14.68
CA CYS A 32 9.21 -12.58 13.90
C CYS A 32 8.26 -11.74 14.77
N ILE A 33 8.13 -12.08 16.05
CA ILE A 33 7.24 -11.41 17.01
C ILE A 33 7.99 -10.98 18.29
N ASN A 34 9.32 -11.06 18.29
CA ASN A 34 10.19 -10.79 19.44
C ASN A 34 9.74 -11.48 20.75
N PHE A 35 9.28 -12.72 20.65
CA PHE A 35 8.89 -13.49 21.83
C PHE A 35 10.12 -14.08 22.52
N ASN A 36 10.35 -13.65 23.75
CA ASN A 36 11.31 -14.27 24.67
C ASN A 36 10.55 -15.00 25.80
N ASN A 37 11.04 -16.17 26.23
CA ASN A 37 10.37 -16.99 27.25
C ASN A 37 10.30 -16.31 28.64
N ASP A 38 11.08 -15.26 28.86
CA ASP A 38 11.17 -14.57 30.16
C ASP A 38 9.97 -13.66 30.45
N THR A 39 9.19 -13.27 29.43
CA THR A 39 8.14 -12.24 29.55
C THR A 39 6.72 -12.79 29.64
N ALA A 40 6.48 -14.01 29.13
CA ALA A 40 5.16 -14.65 29.18
C ALA A 40 5.26 -16.17 28.99
N SER A 41 4.37 -16.92 29.63
CA SER A 41 4.30 -18.37 29.46
C SER A 41 3.89 -18.75 28.02
N ARG A 42 4.52 -19.78 27.46
CA ARG A 42 4.24 -20.25 26.08
C ARG A 42 2.79 -20.72 25.89
N SER A 43 2.15 -21.16 26.98
CA SER A 43 0.79 -21.70 27.02
C SER A 43 -0.30 -20.62 27.06
N GLU A 44 0.02 -19.39 27.45
CA GLU A 44 -0.96 -18.30 27.58
C GLU A 44 -0.78 -17.22 26.52
N TRP A 45 0.30 -17.30 25.74
CA TRP A 45 0.67 -16.25 24.81
C TRP A 45 -0.40 -16.01 23.73
N LYS A 46 -0.73 -14.73 23.54
CA LYS A 46 -1.65 -14.22 22.52
C LYS A 46 -0.91 -13.24 21.62
N PHE A 47 -1.15 -13.33 20.32
CA PHE A 47 -0.63 -12.38 19.34
C PHE A 47 -1.19 -10.97 19.61
N PRO A 48 -0.39 -9.88 19.58
CA PRO A 48 -0.84 -8.54 19.96
C PRO A 48 -2.13 -8.06 19.27
N ALA A 49 -2.33 -8.38 18.00
CA ALA A 49 -3.57 -8.04 17.30
C ALA A 49 -4.79 -8.79 17.85
N CYS A 50 -4.61 -10.04 18.31
CA CYS A 50 -5.66 -10.81 18.98
C CYS A 50 -5.98 -10.26 20.36
N ILE A 51 -4.99 -9.74 21.09
CA ILE A 51 -5.22 -9.05 22.37
C ILE A 51 -6.05 -7.79 22.14
N ALA A 52 -5.70 -6.99 21.13
CA ALA A 52 -6.42 -5.76 20.78
C ALA A 52 -7.87 -6.03 20.32
N SER A 53 -8.13 -7.19 19.73
CA SER A 53 -9.46 -7.60 19.27
C SER A 53 -10.34 -8.21 20.38
N CYS A 54 -9.77 -8.61 21.51
CA CYS A 54 -10.55 -9.10 22.64
C CYS A 54 -11.26 -7.93 23.34
N ARG A 55 -12.60 -8.00 23.45
CA ARG A 55 -13.39 -7.01 24.19
C ARG A 55 -12.85 -6.94 25.63
N LYS A 56 -12.39 -5.76 26.06
CA LYS A 56 -12.17 -5.49 27.48
C LYS A 56 -13.54 -5.42 28.14
N GLY A 57 -14.02 -6.55 28.66
CA GLY A 57 -15.21 -6.61 29.48
C GLY A 57 -14.95 -5.88 30.78
N GLY A 58 -15.41 -4.63 30.87
CA GLY A 58 -15.48 -3.87 32.11
C GLY A 58 -16.91 -3.37 32.27
N ASP A 59 -17.46 -3.53 33.47
CA ASP A 59 -18.78 -3.03 33.80
C ASP A 59 -18.74 -1.48 33.79
N ASN A 60 -19.44 -0.87 32.83
CA ASN A 60 -19.44 0.58 32.62
C ASN A 60 -20.53 1.31 33.45
N SER A 61 -21.16 0.58 34.37
CA SER A 61 -22.22 1.02 35.27
C SER A 61 -21.87 2.21 36.18
N ASN A 62 -20.58 2.56 36.32
CA ASN A 62 -20.10 3.74 37.05
C ASN A 62 -19.61 4.92 36.17
N THR A 63 -19.90 4.92 34.87
CA THR A 63 -19.55 6.06 34.01
C THR A 63 -20.61 7.17 34.16
N LEU A 64 -20.35 8.13 35.04
CA LEU A 64 -21.24 9.28 35.27
C LEU A 64 -21.48 10.07 33.97
N ILE A 65 -22.74 10.14 33.54
CA ILE A 65 -23.21 10.87 32.36
C ILE A 65 -23.18 12.37 32.67
N ARG A 66 -22.39 13.16 31.93
CA ARG A 66 -22.48 14.64 31.98
C ARG A 66 -23.38 15.16 30.87
N SER A 67 -24.40 15.92 31.28
CA SER A 67 -25.35 16.64 30.45
C SER A 67 -24.71 17.73 29.59
N ASN A 68 -25.25 17.91 28.39
CA ASN A 68 -24.82 18.85 27.34
C ASN A 68 -24.82 20.33 27.77
N LYS A 69 -23.73 21.05 27.44
CA LYS A 69 -23.72 22.43 26.91
C LYS A 69 -22.34 22.75 26.30
N SER A 70 -22.32 23.03 25.01
CA SER A 70 -21.23 23.60 24.20
C SER A 70 -21.15 25.13 24.36
N PRO A 71 -20.15 25.86 23.79
CA PRO A 71 -18.75 25.53 23.44
C PRO A 71 -17.74 26.59 23.95
N SER A 72 -16.46 26.23 24.19
CA SER A 72 -15.29 26.97 23.64
C SER A 72 -13.92 26.51 24.20
N LYS A 73 -12.99 26.29 23.25
CA LYS A 73 -11.53 26.54 23.25
C LYS A 73 -10.57 25.84 24.27
N ILE A 74 -9.65 25.07 23.67
CA ILE A 74 -8.18 25.05 23.88
C ILE A 74 -7.60 24.14 25.00
N VAL A 75 -6.76 23.19 24.51
CA VAL A 75 -5.50 22.58 25.03
C VAL A 75 -5.54 21.54 26.16
N HIS A 76 -4.84 20.44 25.85
CA HIS A 76 -4.40 19.36 26.72
C HIS A 76 -3.35 19.83 27.72
N ASP A 77 -3.51 19.45 28.99
CA ASP A 77 -2.39 19.25 29.90
C ASP A 77 -2.59 17.96 30.70
N LYS A 78 -1.51 17.17 30.82
CA LYS A 78 -1.44 15.90 31.52
C LYS A 78 -0.64 16.12 32.80
N THR A 79 -1.27 16.01 33.97
CA THR A 79 -0.58 15.88 35.25
C THR A 79 -0.63 14.46 35.79
N MET A 80 0.56 13.87 35.86
CA MET A 80 1.22 13.16 36.97
C MET A 80 0.39 12.49 38.11
N ILE A 81 0.72 11.20 38.30
CA ILE A 81 1.25 10.52 39.51
C ILE A 81 0.44 10.57 40.84
N ARG A 82 0.27 9.35 41.38
CA ARG A 82 -0.39 8.90 42.62
C ARG A 82 0.49 9.11 43.88
N PRO A 83 -0.09 9.29 45.10
CA PRO A 83 0.65 9.69 46.30
C PRO A 83 0.94 8.56 47.32
N SER A 84 1.77 8.96 48.30
CA SER A 84 1.90 8.50 49.70
C SER A 84 3.18 7.72 50.05
N ASN A 85 4.06 8.35 50.83
CA ASN A 85 4.05 8.15 52.29
C ASN A 85 4.79 9.28 53.04
N LYS A 86 4.19 9.69 54.16
CA LYS A 86 4.75 10.56 55.20
C LYS A 86 5.50 9.69 56.21
N SER A 87 6.69 10.12 56.61
CA SER A 87 7.19 9.91 57.97
C SER A 87 7.92 11.18 58.40
N SER A 88 7.54 11.65 59.59
CA SER A 88 8.13 12.72 60.36
C SER A 88 9.61 12.44 60.66
N ASP A 89 10.43 13.49 60.68
CA ASP A 89 11.25 13.82 61.86
C ASP A 89 11.87 15.23 61.71
N GLN A 90 12.06 15.87 62.85
CA GLN A 90 12.43 17.28 63.06
C GLN A 90 13.84 17.67 62.54
N PRO A 91 14.10 18.98 62.38
CA PRO A 91 15.35 19.50 61.85
C PRO A 91 16.44 19.63 62.92
N THR A 92 17.60 19.01 62.67
CA THR A 92 18.86 19.40 63.33
C THR A 92 19.60 20.41 62.44
N PRO A 93 20.04 21.57 62.97
CA PRO A 93 20.78 22.55 62.20
C PRO A 93 22.24 22.10 62.09
N ILE A 94 22.66 21.74 60.88
CA ILE A 94 24.08 21.74 60.51
C ILE A 94 24.26 22.88 59.52
N THR A 95 24.65 24.02 60.07
CA THR A 95 25.25 25.10 59.30
C THR A 95 26.69 24.69 59.01
N GLU A 96 26.95 24.15 57.82
CA GLU A 96 28.26 24.29 57.20
C GLU A 96 28.06 24.62 55.72
N THR A 97 28.17 25.91 55.45
CA THR A 97 28.54 26.48 54.16
C THR A 97 29.68 25.68 53.52
N SER A 98 29.39 24.98 52.43
CA SER A 98 30.34 24.85 51.33
C SER A 98 29.86 25.74 50.20
N SER A 99 30.50 26.90 50.11
CA SER A 99 30.33 27.88 49.05
C SER A 99 30.56 27.25 47.68
N CYS A 100 29.51 27.04 46.89
CA CYS A 100 29.69 27.03 45.44
C CYS A 100 29.95 28.48 45.05
N GLN A 101 31.23 28.82 44.83
CA GLN A 101 31.62 30.11 44.28
C GLN A 101 30.78 30.40 43.02
N PRO A 102 30.22 31.62 42.84
CA PRO A 102 29.38 31.97 41.69
C PRO A 102 30.03 31.65 40.32
N TYR A 103 31.37 31.62 40.29
CA TYR A 103 32.19 31.19 39.14
C TYR A 103 31.94 29.74 38.66
N ASN A 104 31.67 28.80 39.57
CA ASN A 104 31.44 27.40 39.20
C ASN A 104 30.11 27.20 38.47
N LEU A 105 29.09 28.00 38.79
CA LEU A 105 27.79 27.95 38.12
C LEU A 105 27.85 28.58 36.72
N GLU A 106 28.58 29.68 36.56
CA GLU A 106 28.83 30.28 35.24
C GLU A 106 29.63 29.35 34.31
N LEU A 107 30.61 28.62 34.85
CA LEU A 107 31.36 27.62 34.10
C LEU A 107 30.47 26.45 33.67
N ILE A 108 29.61 25.94 34.56
CA ILE A 108 28.65 24.87 34.24
C ILE A 108 27.69 25.31 33.13
N ASN A 109 27.09 26.50 33.25
CA ASN A 109 26.19 27.05 32.23
C ASN A 109 26.89 27.24 30.88
N SER A 110 28.15 27.66 30.89
CA SER A 110 28.96 27.81 29.68
C SER A 110 29.24 26.45 29.02
N ILE A 111 29.48 25.41 29.81
CA ILE A 111 29.67 24.04 29.32
C ILE A 111 28.37 23.47 28.76
N GLU A 112 27.23 23.64 29.44
CA GLU A 112 25.92 23.22 28.94
C GLU A 112 25.59 23.88 27.60
N LEU A 113 25.82 25.19 27.48
CA LEU A 113 25.61 25.92 26.22
C LEU A 113 26.52 25.41 25.09
N LEU A 114 27.78 25.11 25.39
CA LEU A 114 28.71 24.54 24.42
C LEU A 114 28.29 23.13 23.99
N LEU A 115 27.83 22.30 24.93
CA LEU A 115 27.32 20.96 24.67
C LEU A 115 26.08 21.02 23.77
N ASP A 116 25.10 21.87 24.08
CA ASP A 116 23.90 22.03 23.27
C ASP A 116 24.21 22.53 21.85
N LYS A 117 25.14 23.48 21.72
CA LYS A 117 25.60 23.96 20.41
C LYS A 117 26.26 22.86 19.59
N LYS A 118 27.07 22.00 20.23
CA LYS A 118 27.74 20.88 19.55
C LYS A 118 26.77 19.75 19.22
N LEU A 119 25.88 19.39 20.13
CA LEU A 119 24.85 18.35 19.93
C LEU A 119 23.85 18.76 18.85
N SER A 120 23.44 20.03 18.82
CA SER A 120 22.54 20.53 17.77
C SER A 120 23.21 20.54 16.39
N ALA A 121 24.50 20.89 16.30
CA ALA A 121 25.26 20.80 15.06
C ALA A 121 25.35 19.34 14.57
N ILE A 122 25.73 18.40 15.44
CA ILE A 122 25.81 16.97 15.09
C ILE A 122 24.44 16.44 14.66
N LYS A 123 23.38 16.77 15.39
CA LYS A 123 22.00 16.40 15.04
C LYS A 123 21.61 16.95 13.67
N PHE A 124 21.97 18.19 13.37
CA PHE A 124 21.71 18.80 12.08
C PHE A 124 22.42 18.02 10.97
N ASP A 125 23.72 17.76 11.12
CA ASP A 125 24.51 17.06 10.10
C ASP A 125 23.96 15.65 9.82
N ILE A 126 23.66 14.87 10.87
CA ILE A 126 23.06 13.53 10.73
C ILE A 126 21.72 13.61 9.98
N ILE A 127 20.85 14.55 10.35
CA ILE A 127 19.55 14.70 9.69
C ILE A 127 19.72 15.08 8.22
N GLN A 128 20.68 15.95 7.89
CA GLN A 128 20.93 16.34 6.50
C GLN A 128 21.46 15.17 5.68
N GLU A 129 22.45 14.43 6.19
CA GLU A 129 22.98 13.27 5.50
C GLU A 129 21.91 12.20 5.25
N LEU A 130 21.10 11.89 6.27
CA LEU A 130 20.00 10.94 6.13
C LEU A 130 18.94 11.41 5.14
N LYS A 131 18.57 12.70 5.18
CA LYS A 131 17.62 13.28 4.21
C LYS A 131 18.15 13.19 2.79
N LEU A 132 19.40 13.57 2.58
CA LEU A 132 20.03 13.51 1.26
C LEU A 132 20.07 12.08 0.75
N SER A 133 20.51 11.13 1.58
CA SER A 133 20.55 9.70 1.23
C SER A 133 19.17 9.15 0.87
N LEU A 134 18.14 9.47 1.65
CA LEU A 134 16.79 8.99 1.38
C LEU A 134 16.20 9.62 0.10
N ILE A 135 16.42 10.92 -0.10
CA ILE A 135 15.93 11.62 -1.29
C ILE A 135 16.61 11.07 -2.54
N THR A 136 17.92 10.81 -2.50
CA THR A 136 18.62 10.25 -3.66
C THR A 136 18.15 8.84 -3.97
N GLU A 137 17.95 7.99 -2.96
CA GLU A 137 17.44 6.63 -3.14
C GLU A 137 16.04 6.62 -3.76
N ILE A 138 15.09 7.37 -3.18
CA ILE A 138 13.73 7.49 -3.72
C ILE A 138 13.74 8.07 -5.13
N LYS A 139 14.57 9.09 -5.39
CA LYS A 139 14.70 9.69 -6.73
C LYS A 139 15.19 8.67 -7.74
N ASN A 140 16.20 7.88 -7.38
CA ASN A 140 16.75 6.85 -8.26
C ASN A 140 15.71 5.76 -8.55
N GLU A 141 14.97 5.31 -7.54
CA GLU A 141 13.91 4.30 -7.70
C GLU A 141 12.79 4.82 -8.61
N ILE A 142 12.28 6.03 -8.37
CA ILE A 142 11.26 6.65 -9.21
C ILE A 142 11.76 6.79 -10.65
N THR A 143 13.00 7.26 -10.84
CA THR A 143 13.58 7.46 -12.18
C THR A 143 13.71 6.13 -12.93
N SER A 144 14.14 5.07 -12.24
CA SER A 144 14.23 3.72 -12.81
C SER A 144 12.86 3.20 -13.23
N ASN A 145 11.85 3.33 -12.35
CA ASN A 145 10.48 2.89 -12.64
C ASN A 145 9.85 3.66 -13.80
N LEU A 146 10.08 4.97 -13.89
CA LEU A 146 9.60 5.79 -14.99
C LEU A 146 10.25 5.38 -16.32
N LYS A 147 11.56 5.12 -16.32
CA LYS A 147 12.27 4.64 -17.51
C LYS A 147 11.72 3.30 -17.99
N GLN A 148 11.51 2.35 -17.07
CA GLN A 148 10.93 1.05 -17.40
C GLN A 148 9.50 1.18 -17.96
N LEU A 149 8.70 2.09 -17.40
CA LEU A 149 7.36 2.36 -17.89
C LEU A 149 7.37 2.97 -19.29
N GLU A 150 8.30 3.89 -19.56
CA GLU A 150 8.47 4.50 -20.88
C GLU A 150 8.89 3.47 -21.94
N GLU A 151 9.85 2.60 -21.61
CA GLU A 151 10.27 1.48 -22.46
C GLU A 151 9.11 0.53 -22.76
N SER A 152 8.33 0.16 -21.74
CA SER A 152 7.14 -0.66 -21.91
C SER A 152 6.09 0.01 -22.80
N HIS A 153 5.87 1.31 -22.62
CA HIS A 153 4.91 2.08 -23.44
C HIS A 153 5.34 2.13 -24.90
N ASN A 154 6.62 2.41 -25.16
CA ASN A 154 7.18 2.47 -26.51
C ASN A 154 7.12 1.10 -27.22
N SER A 155 7.39 0.02 -26.48
CA SER A 155 7.24 -1.36 -26.98
C SER A 155 5.79 -1.65 -27.41
N LEU A 156 4.81 -1.37 -26.54
CA LEU A 156 3.39 -1.55 -26.85
C LEU A 156 2.93 -0.69 -28.05
N LEU A 157 3.44 0.54 -28.16
CA LEU A 157 3.13 1.42 -29.27
C LEU A 157 3.70 0.88 -30.60
N ASN A 158 4.91 0.33 -30.57
CA ASN A 158 5.53 -0.31 -31.72
C ASN A 158 4.71 -1.54 -32.17
N ASP A 159 4.34 -2.41 -31.24
CA ASP A 159 3.51 -3.59 -31.52
C ASP A 159 2.16 -3.21 -32.11
N TYR A 160 1.49 -2.21 -31.53
CA TYR A 160 0.24 -1.68 -32.06
C TYR A 160 0.40 -1.17 -33.51
N ASN A 161 1.46 -0.41 -33.78
CA ASN A 161 1.73 0.10 -35.12
C ASN A 161 2.04 -1.03 -36.12
N ASN A 162 2.76 -2.06 -35.70
CA ASN A 162 3.04 -3.24 -36.51
C ASN A 162 1.76 -4.00 -36.86
N LEU A 163 0.92 -4.30 -35.86
CA LEU A 163 -0.39 -4.94 -36.09
C LEU A 163 -1.28 -4.09 -37.01
N LYS A 164 -1.28 -2.77 -36.83
CA LYS A 164 -2.03 -1.83 -37.67
C LYS A 164 -1.54 -1.83 -39.12
N ARG A 165 -0.23 -1.97 -39.37
CA ARG A 165 0.36 -2.13 -40.70
C ARG A 165 -0.05 -3.47 -41.33
N LEU A 166 0.11 -4.57 -40.59
CA LEU A 166 -0.24 -5.91 -41.06
C LEU A 166 -1.71 -6.02 -41.48
N ARG A 167 -2.64 -5.38 -40.76
CA ARG A 167 -4.07 -5.36 -41.14
C ARG A 167 -4.37 -4.64 -42.45
N LYS A 168 -3.53 -3.69 -42.85
CA LYS A 168 -3.68 -2.94 -44.12
C LYS A 168 -3.09 -3.72 -45.29
N THR A 169 -2.03 -4.47 -45.05
CA THR A 169 -1.38 -5.30 -46.06
C THR A 169 -2.29 -6.48 -46.40
N LYS A 170 -2.67 -6.60 -47.66
CA LYS A 170 -3.45 -7.73 -48.15
C LYS A 170 -2.52 -8.87 -48.56
N GLY A 171 -2.93 -10.12 -48.31
CA GLY A 171 -2.25 -11.30 -48.86
C GLY A 171 -1.11 -11.88 -48.02
N ILE A 172 -0.91 -11.43 -46.77
CA ILE A 172 0.09 -12.03 -45.88
C ILE A 172 -0.30 -13.49 -45.56
N THR A 173 0.69 -14.37 -45.63
CA THR A 173 0.59 -15.80 -45.37
C THR A 173 1.49 -16.22 -44.22
N THR A 174 1.27 -17.43 -43.70
CA THR A 174 2.09 -18.04 -42.65
C THR A 174 3.57 -18.15 -43.03
N SER A 175 3.88 -18.29 -44.31
CA SER A 175 5.27 -18.33 -44.80
C SER A 175 6.00 -16.98 -44.63
N ASP A 176 5.28 -15.85 -44.68
CA ASP A 176 5.86 -14.50 -44.52
C ASP A 176 6.28 -14.20 -43.07
N ILE A 177 5.84 -15.02 -42.12
CA ILE A 177 6.19 -14.94 -40.69
C ILE A 177 6.93 -16.19 -40.21
N GLU A 178 7.54 -16.91 -41.16
CA GLU A 178 8.37 -18.11 -40.91
C GLU A 178 7.65 -19.22 -40.11
N LEU A 179 6.32 -19.24 -40.15
CA LEU A 179 5.55 -20.36 -39.63
C LEU A 179 5.66 -21.52 -40.63
N GLY A 180 6.28 -22.62 -40.19
CA GLY A 180 6.51 -23.81 -41.00
C GLY A 180 5.22 -24.39 -41.59
N GLY A 181 5.37 -25.10 -42.72
CA GLY A 181 4.28 -25.73 -43.46
C GLY A 181 3.81 -24.94 -44.68
N PRO A 182 2.70 -25.36 -45.32
CA PRO A 182 2.20 -24.72 -46.53
C PRO A 182 1.68 -23.30 -46.24
N ALA A 183 1.91 -22.37 -47.17
CA ALA A 183 1.48 -20.98 -47.05
C ALA A 183 -0.05 -20.90 -46.90
N LYS A 184 -0.51 -20.41 -45.74
CA LYS A 184 -1.93 -20.18 -45.43
C LYS A 184 -2.14 -18.71 -45.10
N ARG A 185 -3.25 -18.13 -45.56
CA ARG A 185 -3.66 -16.79 -45.12
C ARG A 185 -4.02 -16.83 -43.63
N PHE A 186 -3.61 -15.82 -42.88
CA PHE A 186 -4.02 -15.64 -41.49
C PHE A 186 -4.69 -14.29 -41.27
N PHE A 187 -5.46 -14.19 -40.19
CA PHE A 187 -6.21 -12.98 -39.84
C PHE A 187 -5.75 -12.45 -38.50
N VAL A 188 -5.48 -11.15 -38.43
CA VAL A 188 -5.09 -10.46 -37.20
C VAL A 188 -6.31 -9.75 -36.62
N ASN A 189 -6.93 -10.36 -35.61
CA ASN A 189 -8.07 -9.79 -34.89
C ASN A 189 -7.64 -9.03 -33.63
N GLU A 190 -8.44 -8.05 -33.21
CA GLU A 190 -8.28 -7.42 -31.89
C GLU A 190 -8.72 -8.38 -30.78
N HIS A 191 -7.92 -8.45 -29.71
CA HIS A 191 -8.29 -9.23 -28.54
C HIS A 191 -9.29 -8.46 -27.67
N LEU A 192 -10.58 -8.73 -27.87
CA LEU A 192 -11.66 -8.19 -27.06
C LEU A 192 -11.76 -8.88 -25.69
N THR A 193 -12.20 -8.15 -24.68
CA THR A 193 -12.60 -8.74 -23.39
C THR A 193 -13.74 -9.75 -23.58
N PRO A 194 -13.91 -10.74 -22.68
CA PRO A 194 -15.01 -11.70 -22.78
C PRO A 194 -16.39 -11.02 -22.87
N GLU A 195 -16.59 -9.95 -22.09
CA GLU A 195 -17.81 -9.13 -22.12
C GLU A 195 -18.01 -8.46 -23.49
N ASN A 196 -16.98 -7.84 -24.06
CA ASN A 196 -17.08 -7.22 -25.38
C ASN A 196 -17.28 -8.25 -26.50
N LYS A 197 -16.73 -9.48 -26.35
CA LYS A 197 -17.02 -10.59 -27.28
C LYS A 197 -18.50 -10.97 -27.25
N GLN A 198 -19.08 -11.08 -26.05
CA GLN A 198 -20.52 -11.34 -25.89
C GLN A 198 -21.36 -10.19 -26.46
N LEU A 199 -21.01 -8.94 -26.13
CA LEU A 199 -21.67 -7.76 -26.67
C LEU A 199 -21.62 -7.76 -28.20
N LEU A 200 -20.45 -7.97 -28.81
CA LEU A 200 -20.30 -8.05 -30.27
C LEU A 200 -21.20 -9.14 -30.88
N LYS A 201 -21.31 -10.30 -30.24
CA LYS A 201 -22.21 -11.38 -30.70
C LYS A 201 -23.66 -10.89 -30.73
N THR A 202 -24.14 -10.29 -29.64
CA THR A 202 -25.52 -9.75 -29.55
C THR A 202 -25.77 -8.62 -30.54
N VAL A 203 -24.80 -7.73 -30.72
CA VAL A 203 -24.84 -6.62 -31.70
C VAL A 203 -24.99 -7.16 -33.10
N LYS A 204 -24.15 -8.14 -33.51
CA LYS A 204 -24.23 -8.75 -34.85
C LYS A 204 -25.59 -9.38 -35.12
N SER A 205 -26.14 -10.13 -34.15
CA SER A 205 -27.47 -10.74 -34.28
C SER A 205 -28.57 -9.69 -34.48
N ARG A 206 -28.55 -8.62 -33.68
CA ARG A 206 -29.57 -7.54 -33.78
C ARG A 206 -29.40 -6.69 -35.04
N ALA A 207 -28.15 -6.42 -35.43
CA ALA A 207 -27.80 -5.72 -36.67
C ALA A 207 -28.37 -6.46 -37.89
N MET A 208 -28.21 -7.79 -37.93
CA MET A 208 -28.75 -8.63 -39.00
C MET A 208 -30.28 -8.58 -39.04
N ALA A 209 -30.94 -8.68 -37.89
CA ALA A 209 -32.41 -8.59 -37.80
C ALA A 209 -32.98 -7.21 -38.21
N LYS A 210 -32.18 -6.14 -38.10
CA LYS A 210 -32.54 -4.76 -38.45
C LYS A 210 -31.92 -4.26 -39.75
N SER A 211 -31.37 -5.18 -40.56
CA SER A 211 -30.81 -4.90 -41.88
C SER A 211 -29.67 -3.86 -41.87
N TYR A 212 -28.81 -3.89 -40.84
CA TYR A 212 -27.58 -3.11 -40.85
C TYR A 212 -26.51 -3.80 -41.70
N LYS A 213 -25.99 -3.08 -42.70
CA LYS A 213 -25.01 -3.61 -43.66
C LYS A 213 -23.61 -3.77 -43.08
N PHE A 214 -23.22 -2.92 -42.13
CA PHE A 214 -21.84 -2.87 -41.64
C PHE A 214 -21.77 -2.99 -40.11
N VAL A 215 -20.94 -3.94 -39.65
CA VAL A 215 -20.55 -4.13 -38.24
C VAL A 215 -19.07 -4.39 -38.18
N TRP A 216 -18.31 -3.57 -37.44
CA TRP A 216 -16.87 -3.75 -37.31
C TRP A 216 -16.38 -3.36 -35.92
N VAL A 217 -15.14 -3.73 -35.64
CA VAL A 217 -14.45 -3.43 -34.39
C VAL A 217 -13.20 -2.63 -34.71
N ARG A 218 -12.95 -1.58 -33.94
CA ARG A 218 -11.72 -0.80 -34.01
C ARG A 218 -11.38 -0.23 -32.64
N ASN A 219 -10.12 -0.34 -32.22
CA ASN A 219 -9.67 0.11 -30.90
C ASN A 219 -10.54 -0.47 -29.77
N CYS A 220 -10.92 -1.75 -29.88
CA CYS A 220 -11.82 -2.45 -28.97
C CYS A 220 -13.26 -1.90 -28.86
N HIS A 221 -13.62 -0.90 -29.66
CA HIS A 221 -14.98 -0.37 -29.76
C HIS A 221 -15.75 -1.03 -30.91
N ILE A 222 -17.05 -1.25 -30.68
CA ILE A 222 -17.95 -1.86 -31.65
C ILE A 222 -18.70 -0.75 -32.38
N PHE A 223 -18.67 -0.79 -33.70
CA PHE A 223 -19.32 0.18 -34.57
C PHE A 223 -20.32 -0.50 -35.50
N LEU A 224 -21.39 0.22 -35.79
CA LEU A 224 -22.48 -0.17 -36.69
C LEU A 224 -22.75 0.94 -37.71
N ARG A 225 -23.17 0.55 -38.92
CA ARG A 225 -23.69 1.48 -39.92
C ARG A 225 -24.73 0.79 -40.78
N LYS A 226 -25.88 1.45 -41.00
CA LYS A 226 -27.02 0.82 -41.68
C LYS A 226 -26.78 0.65 -43.18
N ASN A 227 -26.36 1.70 -43.86
CA ASN A 227 -25.99 1.75 -45.28
C ASN A 227 -24.83 2.76 -45.50
N GLU A 228 -24.38 2.99 -46.74
CA GLU A 228 -23.26 3.92 -47.02
C GLU A 228 -23.54 5.37 -46.60
N GLU A 229 -24.81 5.78 -46.56
CA GLU A 229 -25.24 7.15 -46.28
C GLU A 229 -25.53 7.41 -44.80
N SER A 230 -25.87 6.36 -44.04
CA SER A 230 -26.21 6.48 -42.62
C SER A 230 -25.01 6.90 -41.76
N PRO A 231 -25.23 7.59 -40.63
CA PRO A 231 -24.17 7.83 -39.66
C PRO A 231 -23.68 6.53 -39.01
N VAL A 232 -22.46 6.57 -38.49
CA VAL A 232 -21.88 5.47 -37.70
C VAL A 232 -22.40 5.53 -36.27
N ILE A 233 -22.84 4.38 -35.74
CA ILE A 233 -23.31 4.22 -34.37
C ILE A 233 -22.28 3.42 -33.58
N THR A 234 -21.86 3.93 -32.43
CA THR A 234 -20.96 3.23 -31.50
C THR A 234 -21.75 2.53 -30.41
N ILE A 235 -21.40 1.26 -30.14
CA ILE A 235 -21.98 0.44 -29.07
C ILE A 235 -20.88 0.17 -28.04
N ASN A 236 -21.04 0.74 -26.84
CA ASN A 236 -20.09 0.57 -25.73
C ASN A 236 -20.66 -0.30 -24.60
N SER A 237 -21.97 -0.51 -24.58
CA SER A 237 -22.65 -1.26 -23.52
C SER A 237 -23.88 -2.00 -24.04
N VAL A 238 -24.43 -2.90 -23.22
CA VAL A 238 -25.69 -3.59 -23.52
C VAL A 238 -26.86 -2.62 -23.70
N LYS A 239 -26.86 -1.47 -22.99
CA LYS A 239 -27.91 -0.44 -23.13
C LYS A 239 -27.93 0.19 -24.52
N ASP A 240 -26.76 0.30 -25.16
CA ASP A 240 -26.63 0.88 -26.49
C ASP A 240 -27.28 0.00 -27.58
N LEU A 241 -27.64 -1.26 -27.29
CA LEU A 241 -28.41 -2.10 -28.20
C LEU A 241 -29.77 -1.49 -28.57
N LEU A 242 -30.31 -0.59 -27.74
CA LEU A 242 -31.53 0.16 -28.03
C LEU A 242 -31.37 1.14 -29.21
N LYS A 243 -30.14 1.55 -29.54
CA LYS A 243 -29.84 2.41 -30.69
C LYS A 243 -29.99 1.69 -32.04
N ILE A 244 -30.15 0.36 -32.02
CA ILE A 244 -30.27 -0.48 -33.21
C ILE A 244 -31.78 -0.66 -33.51
N VAL A 245 -32.28 0.12 -34.48
CA VAL A 245 -33.71 0.25 -34.83
C VAL A 245 -34.04 -0.24 -36.24
#